data_AF-E3REC9-F1
#
_entry.id   AF-E3REC9-F1
#
_cell.length_a   1.000
_cell.length_b   1.000
_cell.length_c   1.000
_cell.angle_alpha   90.00
_cell.angle_beta   90.00
_cell.angle_gamma   90.00
#
_symmetry.space_group_name_H-M   'P 1'
#
loop_
_entity.id
_entity.type
_entity.pdbx_description
1 polymer ?
#
loop_
_entity_poly.entity_id
_entity_poly.type
_entity_poly.pdbx_seq_one_letter_code
_entity_poly.pdbx_strand_id
1 'polypeptide(L)'
;MAKKRTNILADMSSDKNIPAPVAETAPEPSTGGRKRKAGAKTAMQDKKAKVEEVSPSSTTARPKRTAAKKILVGEDEVEDDVVKVKAKSKTTKKATSTATKHVKILPPLEQRTQNTKHRIGAHVSIAGGVHNAIINTVYIGANAFAMFMKNQRKWESKDIDPEHIDFFVKWCEDHKINAAECCLPHGSYLVNLAHPDPAHKKQSYDSFLNDLTRCHRLGIRLYNFHPGNSNATTREEGIITIADNINQAHADPATGKVVTVLETMATLGNTIGGTFTDIAAIIKLVKDKSRVGVCLDTCHVFAAGYDLRTPEAYTRTMNKFDKEIGLEYLKAFHVNDSKAPLFSHRDVHARIGTGYLGLQAFHNLMNDERFHGLPMVLETPSDTLDADGKKVEDKGIWAREIKMLESLVGMDVDSDEFKALDARLQQEGATERERIGDQVKRKAIKDAKPKKATKKAIKNKVESEEDDDEE
;
A
#
# COMPACT_ATOMS: atom_id res chain seq x y z
N MET A 1 -19.27 31.82 42.80
CA MET A 1 -18.20 31.42 43.75
C MET A 1 -17.80 29.99 43.41
N ALA A 2 -16.60 29.45 43.61
CA ALA A 2 -15.23 29.95 43.72
C ALA A 2 -14.40 28.74 44.22
N LYS A 3 -13.62 28.11 43.33
CA LYS A 3 -12.48 27.19 43.59
C LYS A 3 -12.56 26.20 44.78
N LYS A 4 -12.35 24.91 44.46
CA LYS A 4 -11.10 24.24 44.88
C LYS A 4 -10.70 23.14 43.90
N ARG A 5 -9.38 22.97 43.72
CA ARG A 5 -8.73 21.81 43.08
C ARG A 5 -8.10 20.97 44.20
N THR A 6 -7.93 19.67 43.95
CA THR A 6 -6.95 18.84 44.65
C THR A 6 -6.35 17.87 43.65
N ASN A 7 -5.01 17.86 43.53
CA ASN A 7 -4.30 16.79 42.86
C ASN A 7 -4.20 15.60 43.83
N ILE A 8 -4.23 14.38 43.31
CA ILE A 8 -3.59 13.22 43.94
C ILE A 8 -2.74 12.57 42.85
N LEU A 9 -1.43 12.52 43.09
CA LEU A 9 -0.46 11.93 42.17
C LEU A 9 0.71 11.39 43.01
N ALA A 10 0.47 10.24 43.67
CA ALA A 10 1.47 9.38 44.30
C ALA A 10 0.80 8.15 44.91
N ASP A 11 0.89 7.00 44.24
CA ASP A 11 1.35 5.78 44.90
C ASP A 11 2.04 4.87 43.87
N MET A 12 3.22 4.34 44.21
CA MET A 12 4.06 3.47 43.37
C MET A 12 5.07 2.70 44.24
N SER A 13 4.64 1.65 44.94
CA SER A 13 5.51 0.52 45.29
C SER A 13 4.69 -0.74 45.61
N SER A 14 5.32 -1.92 45.55
CA SER A 14 4.70 -3.27 45.71
C SER A 14 3.48 -3.53 44.81
N ASP A 15 3.55 -4.46 43.85
CA ASP A 15 3.82 -5.86 44.17
C ASP A 15 4.81 -6.58 43.24
N LYS A 16 5.41 -7.66 43.76
CA LYS A 16 6.31 -8.56 43.01
C LYS A 16 5.96 -10.03 43.27
N ASN A 17 5.07 -10.62 42.47
CA ASN A 17 5.17 -12.03 42.04
C ASN A 17 4.05 -12.42 41.06
N ILE A 18 4.40 -12.69 39.81
CA ILE A 18 3.64 -13.59 38.92
C ILE A 18 4.68 -14.44 38.17
N PRO A 19 4.64 -15.78 38.25
CA PRO A 19 5.62 -16.64 37.60
C PRO A 19 5.42 -16.68 36.07
N ALA A 20 6.52 -16.84 35.34
CA ALA A 20 6.47 -17.01 33.88
C ALA A 20 5.86 -18.38 33.50
N PRO A 21 5.09 -18.48 32.40
CA PRO A 21 4.57 -19.75 31.90
C PRO A 21 5.72 -20.66 31.43
N VAL A 22 5.63 -21.94 31.76
CA VAL A 22 6.64 -22.95 31.43
C VAL A 22 6.61 -23.26 29.93
N ALA A 23 7.78 -23.32 29.30
CA ALA A 23 7.91 -23.75 27.91
C ALA A 23 7.83 -25.29 27.82
N GLU A 24 6.84 -25.81 27.11
CA GLU A 24 6.65 -27.25 26.92
C GLU A 24 7.65 -27.80 25.87
N THR A 25 8.35 -28.86 26.21
CA THR A 25 9.51 -29.36 25.44
C THR A 25 9.11 -30.36 24.36
N ALA A 26 9.44 -30.06 23.11
CA ALA A 26 9.37 -31.04 22.01
C ALA A 26 10.50 -32.09 22.14
N PRO A 27 10.24 -33.38 21.82
CA PRO A 27 11.23 -34.45 21.97
C PRO A 27 12.29 -34.48 20.85
N GLU A 28 13.49 -34.95 21.17
CA GLU A 28 14.59 -35.10 20.21
C GLU A 28 14.40 -36.27 19.23
N PRO A 29 14.79 -36.14 17.94
CA PRO A 29 14.88 -37.25 17.01
C PRO A 29 16.17 -38.08 17.23
N SER A 30 16.03 -39.40 17.21
CA SER A 30 17.11 -40.34 17.57
C SER A 30 18.24 -40.49 16.54
N THR A 31 19.43 -40.84 17.01
CA THR A 31 20.67 -40.95 16.22
C THR A 31 20.79 -42.25 15.41
N GLY A 32 20.06 -42.33 14.30
CA GLY A 32 20.12 -43.46 13.35
C GLY A 32 21.34 -43.41 12.40
N GLY A 33 22.45 -44.06 12.78
CA GLY A 33 23.69 -44.09 11.98
C GLY A 33 23.58 -44.85 10.65
N ARG A 34 24.04 -44.24 9.53
CA ARG A 34 24.01 -44.86 8.19
C ARG A 34 25.42 -45.28 7.71
N LYS A 35 25.57 -46.57 7.37
CA LYS A 35 26.86 -47.19 7.01
C LYS A 35 27.43 -46.68 5.68
N ARG A 36 28.77 -46.57 5.59
CA ARG A 36 29.50 -46.43 4.32
C ARG A 36 29.34 -47.69 3.46
N LYS A 37 29.15 -47.51 2.15
CA LYS A 37 29.73 -48.36 1.10
C LYS A 37 30.17 -47.46 -0.05
N ALA A 38 31.10 -47.92 -0.88
CA ALA A 38 31.92 -47.04 -1.72
C ALA A 38 32.03 -47.54 -3.16
N GLY A 39 32.38 -46.61 -4.06
CA GLY A 39 33.21 -46.89 -5.23
C GLY A 39 32.50 -47.10 -6.56
N ALA A 40 32.63 -46.12 -7.43
CA ALA A 40 33.31 -46.30 -8.71
C ALA A 40 34.03 -45.00 -9.09
N LYS A 41 35.18 -45.10 -9.77
CA LYS A 41 35.89 -43.97 -10.39
C LYS A 41 35.86 -44.16 -11.90
N THR A 42 35.75 -43.07 -12.64
CA THR A 42 36.37 -42.96 -13.97
C THR A 42 36.82 -41.52 -14.18
N ALA A 43 38.02 -41.33 -14.74
CA ALA A 43 38.58 -40.02 -15.01
C ALA A 43 39.59 -40.11 -16.16
N MET A 44 39.45 -39.22 -17.13
CA MET A 44 40.39 -38.79 -18.18
C MET A 44 39.66 -37.71 -18.99
N GLN A 45 40.27 -36.76 -19.66
CA GLN A 45 41.53 -36.03 -19.55
C GLN A 45 41.55 -35.13 -20.81
N ASP A 46 41.96 -33.88 -20.64
CA ASP A 46 42.35 -32.88 -21.63
C ASP A 46 42.58 -33.31 -23.10
N LYS A 47 42.05 -32.49 -24.02
CA LYS A 47 42.85 -31.99 -25.16
C LYS A 47 42.69 -30.48 -25.31
N LYS A 48 43.81 -29.79 -25.51
CA LYS A 48 43.90 -28.33 -25.76
C LYS A 48 43.53 -28.00 -27.21
N ALA A 49 42.93 -26.83 -27.40
CA ALA A 49 43.08 -25.99 -28.59
C ALA A 49 43.22 -24.53 -28.14
N LYS A 50 43.91 -23.67 -28.92
CA LYS A 50 44.41 -22.36 -28.45
C LYS A 50 44.40 -21.32 -29.59
N VAL A 51 43.57 -20.30 -29.47
CA VAL A 51 43.63 -19.00 -30.18
C VAL A 51 43.06 -17.97 -29.18
N GLU A 52 43.86 -17.15 -28.49
CA GLU A 52 44.55 -15.90 -28.91
C GLU A 52 43.65 -14.66 -29.04
N GLU A 53 44.09 -13.60 -28.35
CA GLU A 53 43.50 -12.26 -28.35
C GLU A 53 44.00 -11.43 -29.53
N VAL A 54 43.17 -10.53 -30.07
CA VAL A 54 43.63 -9.20 -30.52
C VAL A 54 42.53 -8.17 -30.26
N SER A 55 42.90 -7.04 -29.66
CA SER A 55 42.16 -5.77 -29.77
C SER A 55 43.07 -4.72 -30.39
N PRO A 56 42.55 -3.83 -31.26
CA PRO A 56 43.19 -2.54 -31.49
C PRO A 56 42.23 -1.37 -31.28
N SER A 57 42.73 -0.28 -30.69
CA SER A 57 42.12 1.05 -30.83
C SER A 57 42.53 1.66 -32.19
N SER A 58 41.92 2.72 -32.68
CA SER A 58 42.34 4.07 -32.29
C SER A 58 41.54 5.19 -32.97
N THR A 59 41.54 6.36 -32.32
CA THR A 59 41.43 7.74 -32.86
C THR A 59 40.77 8.03 -34.22
N THR A 60 39.86 9.00 -34.22
CA THR A 60 40.04 10.24 -35.02
C THR A 60 39.22 11.41 -34.44
N ALA A 61 39.48 12.64 -34.91
CA ALA A 61 39.13 13.87 -34.19
C ALA A 61 38.00 14.71 -34.83
N ARG A 62 37.49 15.64 -34.00
CA ARG A 62 36.48 16.66 -34.28
C ARG A 62 37.07 17.87 -35.05
N PRO A 63 36.26 18.61 -35.83
CA PRO A 63 36.46 20.06 -36.01
C PRO A 63 35.32 20.93 -35.42
N LYS A 64 35.63 22.18 -35.08
CA LYS A 64 34.70 23.26 -34.68
C LYS A 64 34.75 24.40 -35.71
N ARG A 65 33.61 25.06 -35.96
CA ARG A 65 33.47 26.50 -36.32
C ARG A 65 32.19 27.00 -35.59
N THR A 66 32.01 28.16 -34.93
CA THR A 66 32.45 29.58 -35.05
C THR A 66 31.84 30.31 -36.27
N ALA A 67 31.30 31.55 -36.22
CA ALA A 67 31.06 32.58 -35.17
C ALA A 67 30.16 33.74 -35.77
N ALA A 68 29.58 34.75 -35.08
CA ALA A 68 29.12 34.98 -33.68
C ALA A 68 28.38 36.37 -33.53
N LYS A 69 27.62 36.59 -32.43
CA LYS A 69 27.15 37.87 -31.80
C LYS A 69 26.17 38.85 -32.52
N LYS A 70 25.02 39.11 -31.85
CA LYS A 70 24.38 40.41 -31.41
C LYS A 70 22.93 40.09 -30.94
N ILE A 71 22.32 40.57 -29.85
CA ILE A 71 22.38 41.76 -28.94
C ILE A 71 21.60 42.99 -29.46
N LEU A 72 20.86 43.63 -28.53
CA LEU A 72 19.80 44.67 -28.61
C LEU A 72 18.39 44.05 -28.79
N VAL A 73 17.41 44.18 -27.87
CA VAL A 73 17.00 45.20 -26.87
C VAL A 73 16.26 46.40 -27.49
N GLY A 74 15.02 46.61 -27.03
CA GLY A 74 14.07 47.66 -27.40
C GLY A 74 12.69 47.27 -26.85
N GLU A 75 12.06 48.16 -26.09
CA GLU A 75 10.75 47.97 -25.42
C GLU A 75 9.70 48.91 -26.07
N ASP A 76 8.54 49.07 -25.41
CA ASP A 76 7.48 50.05 -25.70
C ASP A 76 6.68 49.90 -27.01
N GLU A 77 5.48 50.48 -27.13
CA GLU A 77 4.29 50.23 -26.29
C GLU A 77 3.02 50.49 -27.13
N VAL A 78 1.86 50.45 -26.49
CA VAL A 78 0.48 50.56 -27.02
C VAL A 78 0.23 51.75 -27.97
N GLU A 79 -0.52 51.52 -29.06
CA GLU A 79 -1.59 52.45 -29.47
C GLU A 79 -2.73 51.71 -30.21
N ASP A 80 -3.98 52.09 -29.92
CA ASP A 80 -5.21 51.58 -30.55
C ASP A 80 -5.56 52.44 -31.78
N ASP A 81 -6.01 51.83 -32.88
CA ASP A 81 -6.81 52.54 -33.89
C ASP A 81 -7.83 51.64 -34.59
N VAL A 82 -9.03 52.18 -34.87
CA VAL A 82 -10.23 51.43 -35.23
C VAL A 82 -10.75 51.84 -36.60
N VAL A 83 -10.33 51.11 -37.65
CA VAL A 83 -10.90 51.24 -39.00
C VAL A 83 -11.56 49.94 -39.46
N LYS A 84 -12.79 50.05 -39.96
CA LYS A 84 -13.69 48.94 -40.32
C LYS A 84 -13.66 48.62 -41.82
N VAL A 85 -13.66 47.31 -42.14
CA VAL A 85 -14.23 46.71 -43.39
C VAL A 85 -13.37 47.00 -44.66
N LYS A 86 -13.11 46.07 -45.62
CA LYS A 86 -13.93 44.97 -46.16
C LYS A 86 -13.09 43.75 -46.58
N ALA A 87 -13.76 42.59 -46.64
CA ALA A 87 -13.23 41.23 -46.83
C ALA A 87 -12.22 40.97 -47.96
N LYS A 88 -11.29 40.03 -47.70
CA LYS A 88 -10.79 39.04 -48.69
C LYS A 88 -10.46 37.70 -48.01
N SER A 89 -10.66 36.62 -48.76
CA SER A 89 -10.60 35.19 -48.38
C SER A 89 -9.56 34.82 -47.31
N LYS A 90 -10.02 34.16 -46.22
CA LYS A 90 -9.16 33.33 -45.36
C LYS A 90 -9.40 31.85 -45.69
N THR A 91 -8.33 31.15 -46.06
CA THR A 91 -8.32 29.69 -46.21
C THR A 91 -8.66 29.01 -44.89
N THR A 92 -9.50 27.98 -44.96
CA THR A 92 -9.93 27.18 -43.80
C THR A 92 -8.77 26.37 -43.25
N LYS A 93 -8.11 26.87 -42.19
CA LYS A 93 -7.26 26.02 -41.34
C LYS A 93 -8.14 24.95 -40.71
N LYS A 94 -8.01 23.72 -41.22
CA LYS A 94 -8.73 22.53 -40.78
C LYS A 94 -8.48 22.31 -39.29
N ALA A 95 -9.48 22.57 -38.46
CA ALA A 95 -9.40 22.23 -37.04
C ALA A 95 -9.26 20.71 -36.93
N THR A 96 -8.12 20.25 -36.40
CA THR A 96 -7.96 18.86 -35.97
C THR A 96 -8.77 18.70 -34.70
N SER A 97 -10.04 18.29 -34.86
CA SER A 97 -10.80 17.73 -33.76
C SER A 97 -10.04 16.52 -33.23
N THR A 98 -9.52 16.64 -32.00
CA THR A 98 -8.99 15.49 -31.27
C THR A 98 -10.18 14.59 -30.96
N ALA A 99 -10.48 13.66 -31.85
CA ALA A 99 -11.66 12.81 -31.74
C ALA A 99 -11.58 12.05 -30.41
N THR A 100 -12.49 12.37 -29.49
CA THR A 100 -12.64 11.70 -28.21
C THR A 100 -12.86 10.22 -28.52
N LYS A 101 -11.84 9.39 -28.28
CA LYS A 101 -11.98 7.94 -28.47
C LYS A 101 -12.99 7.48 -27.44
N HIS A 102 -14.25 7.30 -27.84
CA HIS A 102 -15.28 6.68 -27.02
C HIS A 102 -14.67 5.40 -26.44
N VAL A 103 -14.49 5.39 -25.11
CA VAL A 103 -14.02 4.22 -24.40
C VAL A 103 -15.05 3.14 -24.69
N LYS A 104 -14.64 2.08 -25.40
CA LYS A 104 -15.54 0.98 -25.74
C LYS A 104 -15.89 0.28 -24.43
N ILE A 105 -17.04 0.65 -23.85
CA ILE A 105 -17.59 0.01 -22.65
C ILE A 105 -17.76 -1.46 -23.01
N LEU A 106 -16.88 -2.30 -22.47
CA LEU A 106 -16.98 -3.74 -22.59
C LEU A 106 -18.14 -4.22 -21.72
N PRO A 107 -18.82 -5.31 -22.08
CA PRO A 107 -19.71 -5.98 -21.13
C PRO A 107 -18.88 -6.33 -19.88
N PRO A 108 -19.46 -6.24 -18.67
CA PRO A 108 -18.73 -6.58 -17.46
C PRO A 108 -18.41 -8.07 -17.45
N LEU A 109 -17.25 -8.42 -16.88
CA LEU A 109 -16.81 -9.80 -16.70
C LEU A 109 -17.76 -10.58 -15.78
N GLU A 110 -18.29 -9.89 -14.77
CA GLU A 110 -19.28 -10.40 -13.82
C GLU A 110 -20.38 -9.37 -13.58
N GLN A 111 -21.62 -9.82 -13.42
CA GLN A 111 -22.73 -8.90 -13.15
C GLN A 111 -22.70 -8.41 -11.71
N ARG A 112 -22.73 -7.09 -11.51
CA ARG A 112 -22.76 -6.48 -10.17
C ARG A 112 -23.99 -6.93 -9.40
N THR A 113 -23.80 -7.45 -8.19
CA THR A 113 -24.90 -7.92 -7.36
C THR A 113 -25.79 -6.75 -6.93
N GLN A 114 -27.10 -6.93 -7.10
CA GLN A 114 -28.10 -5.94 -6.71
C GLN A 114 -28.54 -6.21 -5.27
N ASN A 115 -28.91 -5.15 -4.54
CA ASN A 115 -29.47 -5.23 -3.17
C ASN A 115 -28.56 -5.88 -2.11
N THR A 116 -27.27 -6.10 -2.40
CA THR A 116 -26.29 -6.53 -1.38
C THR A 116 -26.07 -5.44 -0.32
N LYS A 117 -25.85 -5.86 0.93
CA LYS A 117 -25.47 -4.98 2.04
C LYS A 117 -23.97 -4.62 2.02
N HIS A 118 -23.15 -5.38 1.29
CA HIS A 118 -21.69 -5.24 1.23
C HIS A 118 -21.26 -4.33 0.07
N ARG A 119 -20.13 -3.63 0.24
CA ARG A 119 -19.55 -2.78 -0.81
C ARG A 119 -18.16 -3.30 -1.19
N ILE A 120 -18.10 -4.24 -2.12
CA ILE A 120 -16.89 -4.97 -2.51
C ILE A 120 -16.35 -4.45 -3.85
N GLY A 121 -15.04 -4.39 -3.98
CA GLY A 121 -14.35 -4.12 -5.25
C GLY A 121 -12.85 -4.29 -5.17
N ALA A 122 -12.10 -3.56 -5.99
CA ALA A 122 -10.64 -3.66 -6.06
C ALA A 122 -9.97 -2.28 -6.23
N HIS A 123 -8.65 -2.22 -6.06
CA HIS A 123 -7.85 -1.06 -6.41
C HIS A 123 -7.66 -0.94 -7.94
N VAL A 124 -8.57 -0.23 -8.61
CA VAL A 124 -8.61 -0.13 -10.08
C VAL A 124 -7.65 0.92 -10.65
N SER A 125 -7.34 0.77 -11.94
CA SER A 125 -6.47 1.68 -12.68
C SER A 125 -7.20 2.93 -13.20
N ILE A 126 -6.56 4.09 -13.06
CA ILE A 126 -6.98 5.38 -13.67
C ILE A 126 -6.20 5.70 -14.98
N ALA A 127 -5.65 4.69 -15.65
CA ALA A 127 -4.92 4.89 -16.90
C ALA A 127 -5.81 5.62 -17.93
N GLY A 128 -5.32 6.73 -18.49
CA GLY A 128 -6.05 7.62 -19.39
C GLY A 128 -6.86 8.73 -18.72
N GLY A 129 -7.30 8.55 -17.47
CA GLY A 129 -8.09 9.56 -16.74
C GLY A 129 -8.82 8.99 -15.52
N VAL A 130 -9.15 9.84 -14.55
CA VAL A 130 -9.80 9.41 -13.29
C VAL A 130 -11.18 8.78 -13.53
N HIS A 131 -11.91 9.26 -14.53
CA HIS A 131 -13.18 8.67 -15.01
C HIS A 131 -13.07 7.17 -15.32
N ASN A 132 -11.91 6.68 -15.79
CA ASN A 132 -11.73 5.27 -16.13
C ASN A 132 -11.73 4.34 -14.90
N ALA A 133 -11.61 4.86 -13.68
CA ALA A 133 -11.86 4.06 -12.48
C ALA A 133 -13.30 3.50 -12.51
N ILE A 134 -14.30 4.30 -12.85
CA ILE A 134 -15.71 3.89 -12.86
C ILE A 134 -15.95 2.75 -13.85
N ILE A 135 -15.39 2.86 -15.07
CA ILE A 135 -15.50 1.81 -16.09
C ILE A 135 -14.77 0.53 -15.65
N ASN A 136 -13.57 0.64 -15.06
CA ASN A 136 -12.86 -0.54 -14.54
C ASN A 136 -13.61 -1.21 -13.38
N THR A 137 -14.22 -0.43 -12.47
CA THR A 137 -15.06 -0.91 -11.36
C THR A 137 -16.28 -1.68 -11.86
N VAL A 138 -17.03 -1.09 -12.81
CA VAL A 138 -18.19 -1.74 -13.42
C VAL A 138 -17.77 -3.00 -14.19
N TYR A 139 -16.63 -2.96 -14.90
CA TYR A 139 -16.12 -4.08 -15.68
C TYR A 139 -15.79 -5.33 -14.85
N ILE A 140 -15.38 -5.18 -13.59
CA ILE A 140 -15.15 -6.31 -12.67
C ILE A 140 -16.38 -6.66 -11.80
N GLY A 141 -17.54 -6.06 -12.07
CA GLY A 141 -18.77 -6.31 -11.31
C GLY A 141 -18.82 -5.67 -9.91
N ALA A 142 -17.91 -4.75 -9.59
CA ALA A 142 -17.77 -4.18 -8.26
C ALA A 142 -18.80 -3.08 -7.92
N ASN A 143 -19.01 -2.85 -6.62
CA ASN A 143 -19.79 -1.73 -6.07
C ASN A 143 -19.01 -0.87 -5.04
N ALA A 144 -17.74 -1.19 -4.77
CA ALA A 144 -16.72 -0.28 -4.20
C ALA A 144 -15.47 -0.24 -5.09
N PHE A 145 -14.53 0.68 -4.83
CA PHE A 145 -13.21 0.69 -5.47
C PHE A 145 -12.19 1.58 -4.73
N ALA A 146 -10.91 1.26 -4.91
CA ALA A 146 -9.81 2.18 -4.65
C ALA A 146 -9.14 2.62 -5.97
N MET A 147 -8.36 3.69 -5.91
CA MET A 147 -7.52 4.19 -7.01
C MET A 147 -6.45 5.14 -6.47
N PHE A 148 -5.33 5.30 -7.18
CA PHE A 148 -4.42 6.42 -6.89
C PHE A 148 -4.98 7.73 -7.48
N MET A 149 -4.88 8.83 -6.75
CA MET A 149 -5.29 10.16 -7.24
C MET A 149 -4.34 10.74 -8.31
N LYS A 150 -3.12 10.20 -8.39
CA LYS A 150 -2.05 10.61 -9.31
C LYS A 150 -1.04 9.47 -9.53
N ASN A 151 0.05 9.70 -10.26
CA ASN A 151 1.08 8.66 -10.45
C ASN A 151 1.85 8.42 -9.15
N GLN A 152 1.68 7.25 -8.52
CA GLN A 152 2.26 6.88 -7.22
C GLN A 152 3.79 6.70 -7.23
N ARG A 153 4.47 6.94 -8.36
CA ARG A 153 5.94 6.90 -8.50
C ARG A 153 6.53 8.28 -8.80
N LYS A 154 5.73 9.36 -8.69
CA LYS A 154 6.16 10.74 -8.91
C LYS A 154 5.57 11.68 -7.86
N TRP A 155 6.33 12.72 -7.51
CA TRP A 155 5.87 13.82 -6.68
C TRP A 155 4.99 14.79 -7.45
N GLU A 156 5.51 15.28 -8.59
CA GLU A 156 4.78 16.15 -9.50
C GLU A 156 3.74 15.37 -10.31
N SER A 157 2.58 15.98 -10.49
CA SER A 157 1.55 15.52 -11.42
C SER A 157 0.70 16.71 -11.87
N LYS A 158 0.26 16.70 -13.12
CA LYS A 158 -0.66 17.70 -13.65
C LYS A 158 -1.95 17.74 -12.82
N ASP A 159 -2.66 18.86 -12.86
CA ASP A 159 -3.99 18.92 -12.27
C ASP A 159 -4.96 17.94 -12.97
N ILE A 160 -6.11 17.65 -12.35
CA ILE A 160 -7.16 16.88 -13.02
C ILE A 160 -7.73 17.73 -14.16
N ASP A 161 -7.79 17.16 -15.35
CA ASP A 161 -8.50 17.75 -16.49
C ASP A 161 -9.99 17.94 -16.15
N PRO A 162 -10.60 19.13 -16.34
CA PRO A 162 -12.01 19.35 -16.06
C PRO A 162 -12.95 18.36 -16.77
N GLU A 163 -12.68 18.01 -18.03
CA GLU A 163 -13.51 17.04 -18.77
C GLU A 163 -13.47 15.65 -18.09
N HIS A 164 -12.35 15.32 -17.44
CA HIS A 164 -12.21 14.08 -16.68
C HIS A 164 -12.93 14.09 -15.33
N ILE A 165 -13.22 15.27 -14.76
CA ILE A 165 -14.09 15.42 -13.57
C ILE A 165 -15.54 15.22 -14.01
N ASP A 166 -15.96 15.89 -15.08
CA ASP A 166 -17.34 15.82 -15.60
C ASP A 166 -17.71 14.38 -16.00
N PHE A 167 -16.82 13.65 -16.68
CA PHE A 167 -17.02 12.22 -16.97
C PHE A 167 -17.02 11.35 -15.70
N PHE A 168 -16.22 11.66 -14.68
CA PHE A 168 -16.23 10.88 -13.43
C PHE A 168 -17.56 11.03 -12.69
N VAL A 169 -18.07 12.27 -12.55
CA VAL A 169 -19.37 12.55 -11.92
C VAL A 169 -20.49 11.91 -12.73
N LYS A 170 -20.53 12.14 -14.05
CA LYS A 170 -21.57 11.57 -14.92
C LYS A 170 -21.60 10.04 -14.87
N TRP A 171 -20.45 9.37 -14.92
CA TRP A 171 -20.44 7.90 -14.87
C TRP A 171 -20.75 7.34 -13.48
N CYS A 172 -20.47 8.08 -12.41
CA CYS A 172 -21.00 7.76 -11.08
C CYS A 172 -22.53 7.75 -11.08
N GLU A 173 -23.18 8.75 -11.69
CA GLU A 173 -24.64 8.80 -11.84
C GLU A 173 -25.17 7.67 -12.74
N ASP A 174 -24.65 7.55 -13.97
CA ASP A 174 -25.08 6.56 -14.97
C ASP A 174 -25.01 5.11 -14.43
N HIS A 175 -23.97 4.80 -13.65
CA HIS A 175 -23.76 3.47 -13.08
C HIS A 175 -24.25 3.31 -11.63
N LYS A 176 -24.88 4.34 -11.03
CA LYS A 176 -25.37 4.33 -9.63
C LYS A 176 -24.27 4.00 -8.61
N ILE A 177 -23.11 4.66 -8.74
CA ILE A 177 -21.93 4.52 -7.89
C ILE A 177 -21.79 5.79 -7.04
N ASN A 178 -21.91 5.67 -5.72
CA ASN A 178 -21.77 6.81 -4.80
C ASN A 178 -20.29 6.95 -4.36
N ALA A 179 -19.51 7.69 -5.13
CA ALA A 179 -18.09 7.91 -4.85
C ALA A 179 -17.80 8.58 -3.49
N ALA A 180 -18.79 9.24 -2.87
CA ALA A 180 -18.65 9.77 -1.50
C ALA A 180 -18.66 8.68 -0.41
N GLU A 181 -19.05 7.44 -0.74
CA GLU A 181 -19.21 6.36 0.24
C GLU A 181 -18.54 5.03 -0.15
N CYS A 182 -18.35 4.78 -1.46
CA CYS A 182 -17.79 3.52 -1.95
C CYS A 182 -16.43 3.67 -2.66
N CYS A 183 -15.88 4.89 -2.74
CA CYS A 183 -14.54 5.14 -3.24
C CYS A 183 -13.57 5.37 -2.09
N LEU A 184 -12.44 4.66 -2.12
CA LEU A 184 -11.36 4.74 -1.14
C LEU A 184 -10.01 4.96 -1.85
N PRO A 185 -9.69 6.18 -2.32
CA PRO A 185 -8.43 6.41 -3.01
C PRO A 185 -7.23 6.20 -2.10
N HIS A 186 -6.16 5.62 -2.65
CA HIS A 186 -4.92 5.34 -1.93
C HIS A 186 -3.90 6.47 -2.16
N GLY A 187 -3.24 6.89 -1.10
CA GLY A 187 -2.12 7.82 -1.16
C GLY A 187 -0.86 7.22 -1.80
N SER A 188 -0.01 8.06 -2.36
CA SER A 188 1.27 7.62 -2.95
C SER A 188 2.21 7.04 -1.89
N TYR A 189 2.78 5.86 -2.15
CA TYR A 189 3.77 5.19 -1.26
C TYR A 189 5.04 6.02 -1.00
N LEU A 190 5.25 7.13 -1.71
CA LEU A 190 6.33 8.08 -1.46
C LEU A 190 6.04 8.99 -0.24
N VAL A 191 4.77 9.21 0.10
CA VAL A 191 4.34 10.13 1.16
C VAL A 191 4.67 9.54 2.53
N ASN A 192 5.43 10.28 3.33
CA ASN A 192 5.67 9.97 4.73
C ASN A 192 5.33 11.18 5.61
N LEU A 193 4.17 11.17 6.27
CA LEU A 193 3.77 12.25 7.18
C LEU A 193 4.50 12.25 8.53
N ALA A 194 5.34 11.25 8.81
CA ALA A 194 6.25 11.23 9.96
C ALA A 194 7.69 11.66 9.60
N HIS A 195 7.95 12.10 8.36
CA HIS A 195 9.31 12.39 7.93
C HIS A 195 9.95 13.54 8.73
N PRO A 196 11.15 13.36 9.34
CA PRO A 196 11.76 14.38 10.20
C PRO A 196 12.47 15.50 9.42
N ASP A 197 13.11 15.18 8.29
CA ASP A 197 13.74 16.20 7.43
C ASP A 197 12.68 17.19 6.87
N PRO A 198 12.87 18.52 7.01
CA PRO A 198 11.88 19.51 6.58
C PRO A 198 11.54 19.49 5.09
N ALA A 199 12.49 19.19 4.19
CA ALA A 199 12.25 19.22 2.75
C ALA A 199 11.37 18.03 2.33
N HIS A 200 11.71 16.82 2.78
CA HIS A 200 10.91 15.62 2.55
C HIS A 200 9.56 15.65 3.30
N LYS A 201 9.49 16.28 4.49
CA LYS A 201 8.23 16.55 5.19
C LYS A 201 7.33 17.45 4.35
N LYS A 202 7.84 18.58 3.84
CA LYS A 202 7.07 19.49 2.98
C LYS A 202 6.61 18.78 1.70
N GLN A 203 7.50 18.06 1.03
CA GLN A 203 7.19 17.31 -0.20
C GLN A 203 6.10 16.24 0.03
N SER A 204 6.14 15.55 1.17
CA SER A 204 5.09 14.61 1.58
C SER A 204 3.76 15.32 1.89
N TYR A 205 3.80 16.43 2.62
CA TYR A 205 2.62 17.23 2.96
C TYR A 205 1.95 17.85 1.72
N ASP A 206 2.72 18.49 0.83
CA ASP A 206 2.22 19.08 -0.41
C ASP A 206 1.50 18.03 -1.28
N SER A 207 2.09 16.83 -1.37
CA SER A 207 1.53 15.69 -2.10
C SER A 207 0.22 15.18 -1.48
N PHE A 208 0.16 15.09 -0.15
CA PHE A 208 -1.01 14.67 0.62
C PHE A 208 -2.16 15.69 0.52
N LEU A 209 -1.87 16.98 0.72
CA LEU A 209 -2.82 18.08 0.58
C LEU A 209 -3.41 18.15 -0.84
N ASN A 210 -2.57 17.93 -1.86
CA ASN A 210 -3.03 17.87 -3.24
C ASN A 210 -3.99 16.69 -3.49
N ASP A 211 -3.74 15.51 -2.93
CA ASP A 211 -4.65 14.37 -3.10
C ASP A 211 -5.98 14.57 -2.35
N LEU A 212 -5.97 15.15 -1.15
CA LEU A 212 -7.21 15.53 -0.44
C LEU A 212 -8.03 16.57 -1.23
N THR A 213 -7.36 17.54 -1.85
CA THR A 213 -8.01 18.52 -2.73
C THR A 213 -8.60 17.87 -3.99
N ARG A 214 -7.91 16.88 -4.57
CA ARG A 214 -8.42 16.08 -5.70
C ARG A 214 -9.64 15.24 -5.29
N CYS A 215 -9.62 14.60 -4.12
CA CYS A 215 -10.77 13.87 -3.58
C CYS A 215 -11.98 14.80 -3.41
N HIS A 216 -11.79 15.99 -2.80
CA HIS A 216 -12.87 16.95 -2.62
C HIS A 216 -13.51 17.38 -3.95
N ARG A 217 -12.70 17.70 -4.97
CA ARG A 217 -13.16 18.09 -6.32
C ARG A 217 -13.96 17.01 -7.06
N LEU A 218 -13.79 15.74 -6.70
CA LEU A 218 -14.50 14.60 -7.28
C LEU A 218 -15.69 14.14 -6.42
N GLY A 219 -16.00 14.85 -5.33
CA GLY A 219 -17.05 14.46 -4.38
C GLY A 219 -16.69 13.24 -3.52
N ILE A 220 -15.45 12.75 -3.58
CA ILE A 220 -14.98 11.60 -2.81
C ILE A 220 -14.75 12.04 -1.36
N ARG A 221 -15.25 11.24 -0.40
CA ARG A 221 -15.22 11.61 1.03
C ARG A 221 -14.15 10.88 1.84
N LEU A 222 -13.63 9.75 1.37
CA LEU A 222 -12.56 9.01 2.05
C LEU A 222 -11.22 9.22 1.31
N TYR A 223 -10.10 9.13 2.02
CA TYR A 223 -8.77 9.08 1.43
C TYR A 223 -7.86 8.24 2.33
N ASN A 224 -7.41 7.09 1.85
CA ASN A 224 -6.59 6.13 2.58
C ASN A 224 -5.10 6.40 2.41
N PHE A 225 -4.34 6.25 3.49
CA PHE A 225 -2.88 6.34 3.45
C PHE A 225 -2.20 5.58 4.60
N HIS A 226 -1.02 5.05 4.32
CA HIS A 226 -0.10 4.56 5.34
C HIS A 226 0.32 5.72 6.26
N PRO A 227 0.23 5.62 7.60
CA PRO A 227 0.47 6.75 8.50
C PRO A 227 1.87 7.38 8.35
N GLY A 228 2.91 6.55 8.29
CA GLY A 228 4.28 6.98 8.02
C GLY A 228 5.36 6.10 8.65
N ASN A 229 6.60 6.58 8.62
CA ASN A 229 7.76 5.95 9.23
C ASN A 229 8.63 7.02 9.91
N SER A 230 9.02 6.83 11.16
CA SER A 230 9.78 7.83 11.93
C SER A 230 11.19 8.10 11.39
N ASN A 231 11.71 7.28 10.47
CA ASN A 231 13.06 7.42 9.91
C ASN A 231 14.14 7.58 11.00
N ALA A 232 13.97 6.82 12.09
CA ALA A 232 14.83 6.77 13.28
C ALA A 232 14.76 7.96 14.26
N THR A 233 13.75 8.83 14.17
CA THR A 233 13.27 9.57 15.36
C THR A 233 12.40 8.69 16.25
N THR A 234 11.97 9.19 17.41
CA THR A 234 11.06 8.44 18.28
C THR A 234 9.70 8.23 17.60
N ARG A 235 9.03 7.14 17.96
CA ARG A 235 7.70 6.81 17.45
C ARG A 235 6.67 7.85 17.89
N GLU A 236 6.86 8.40 19.08
CA GLU A 236 6.05 9.44 19.71
C GLU A 236 6.15 10.77 18.95
N GLU A 237 7.36 11.22 18.57
CA GLU A 237 7.55 12.38 17.68
C GLU A 237 6.92 12.17 16.30
N GLY A 238 7.05 10.95 15.74
CA GLY A 238 6.43 10.60 14.47
C GLY A 238 4.90 10.64 14.52
N ILE A 239 4.29 10.12 15.59
CA ILE A 239 2.83 10.16 15.85
C ILE A 239 2.34 11.61 15.94
N ILE A 240 3.05 12.48 16.67
CA ILE A 240 2.74 13.92 16.76
C ILE A 240 2.85 14.57 15.37
N THR A 241 3.93 14.28 14.63
CA THR A 241 4.19 14.85 13.29
C THR A 241 3.10 14.47 12.28
N ILE A 242 2.62 13.22 12.32
CA ILE A 242 1.49 12.76 11.50
C ILE A 242 0.22 13.53 11.88
N ALA A 243 -0.11 13.60 13.17
CA ALA A 243 -1.32 14.26 13.65
C ALA A 243 -1.33 15.77 13.33
N ASP A 244 -0.19 16.46 13.44
CA ASP A 244 -0.06 17.87 13.06
C ASP A 244 -0.19 18.10 11.55
N ASN A 245 0.38 17.22 10.72
CA ASN A 245 0.19 17.27 9.26
C ASN A 245 -1.29 17.04 8.88
N ILE A 246 -1.98 16.09 9.54
CA ILE A 246 -3.43 15.87 9.36
C ILE A 246 -4.22 17.12 9.80
N ASN A 247 -3.91 17.67 10.98
CA ASN A 247 -4.55 18.87 11.53
C ASN A 247 -4.39 20.09 10.60
N GLN A 248 -3.21 20.26 10.00
CA GLN A 248 -2.94 21.36 9.07
C GLN A 248 -3.73 21.19 7.77
N ALA A 249 -3.79 19.97 7.22
CA ALA A 249 -4.57 19.69 6.01
C ALA A 249 -6.09 19.80 6.25
N HIS A 250 -6.59 19.36 7.41
CA HIS A 250 -8.01 19.52 7.79
C HIS A 250 -8.43 20.99 7.93
N ALA A 251 -7.50 21.89 8.30
CA ALA A 251 -7.75 23.31 8.39
C ALA A 251 -7.77 24.02 7.01
N ASP A 252 -7.27 23.38 5.95
CA ASP A 252 -7.30 23.92 4.60
C ASP A 252 -8.69 23.68 3.94
N PRO A 253 -9.43 24.73 3.55
CA PRO A 253 -10.76 24.60 2.97
C PRO A 253 -10.77 23.87 1.62
N ALA A 254 -9.64 23.80 0.90
CA ALA A 254 -9.53 23.04 -0.35
C ALA A 254 -9.69 21.52 -0.14
N THR A 255 -9.55 21.02 1.10
CA THR A 255 -9.82 19.63 1.46
C THR A 255 -11.28 19.35 1.83
N GLY A 256 -12.13 20.38 1.91
CA GLY A 256 -13.57 20.27 2.13
C GLY A 256 -13.96 19.42 3.34
N LYS A 257 -14.59 18.27 3.07
CA LYS A 257 -15.07 17.30 4.08
C LYS A 257 -14.42 15.92 3.93
N VAL A 258 -13.26 15.83 3.29
CA VAL A 258 -12.55 14.55 3.10
C VAL A 258 -12.04 14.05 4.46
N VAL A 259 -12.36 12.79 4.76
CA VAL A 259 -11.92 12.01 5.92
C VAL A 259 -10.58 11.37 5.59
N THR A 260 -9.56 11.69 6.38
CA THR A 260 -8.23 11.05 6.30
C THR A 260 -8.30 9.70 6.99
N VAL A 261 -8.18 8.63 6.21
CA VAL A 261 -8.29 7.24 6.67
C VAL A 261 -6.87 6.68 6.86
N LEU A 262 -6.52 6.39 8.11
CA LEU A 262 -5.23 5.82 8.51
C LEU A 262 -5.25 4.31 8.28
N GLU A 263 -4.28 3.76 7.56
CA GLU A 263 -4.20 2.31 7.38
C GLU A 263 -3.42 1.60 8.49
N THR A 264 -3.86 0.41 8.87
CA THR A 264 -3.08 -0.54 9.68
C THR A 264 -1.90 -1.12 8.90
N MET A 265 -0.70 -1.16 9.47
CA MET A 265 0.54 -1.54 8.76
C MET A 265 1.05 -2.95 9.11
N ALA A 266 1.62 -3.67 8.14
CA ALA A 266 2.23 -4.99 8.38
C ALA A 266 3.49 -4.97 9.27
N THR A 267 4.19 -3.84 9.36
CA THR A 267 5.57 -3.78 9.86
C THR A 267 5.66 -3.04 11.20
N LEU A 268 6.46 -3.61 12.11
CA LEU A 268 6.89 -2.97 13.36
C LEU A 268 8.27 -2.31 13.19
N GLY A 269 8.69 -1.55 14.20
CA GLY A 269 9.94 -0.78 14.20
C GLY A 269 9.67 0.69 13.98
N ASN A 270 10.31 1.31 12.99
CA ASN A 270 10.11 2.73 12.69
C ASN A 270 8.78 3.01 11.95
N THR A 271 8.12 2.00 11.38
CA THR A 271 6.81 2.17 10.73
C THR A 271 5.74 2.38 11.80
N ILE A 272 4.91 3.40 11.61
CA ILE A 272 3.86 3.79 12.54
C ILE A 272 2.52 3.27 12.03
N GLY A 273 1.70 2.70 12.91
CA GLY A 273 0.45 2.02 12.54
C GLY A 273 0.55 0.49 12.51
N GLY A 274 1.71 -0.07 12.85
CA GLY A 274 1.89 -1.52 13.05
C GLY A 274 1.19 -2.05 14.30
N THR A 275 0.72 -1.16 15.19
CA THR A 275 -0.15 -1.49 16.31
C THR A 275 -1.40 -0.60 16.33
N PHE A 276 -2.51 -1.11 16.84
CA PHE A 276 -3.74 -0.32 16.99
C PHE A 276 -3.54 0.87 17.94
N THR A 277 -2.64 0.76 18.93
CA THR A 277 -2.29 1.86 19.83
C THR A 277 -1.53 3.01 19.15
N ASP A 278 -0.78 2.76 18.07
CA ASP A 278 -0.21 3.84 17.24
C ASP A 278 -1.33 4.65 16.57
N ILE A 279 -2.27 3.95 15.92
CA ILE A 279 -3.41 4.54 15.22
C ILE A 279 -4.28 5.35 16.19
N ALA A 280 -4.59 4.78 17.35
CA ALA A 280 -5.32 5.45 18.42
C ALA A 280 -4.60 6.70 18.95
N ALA A 281 -3.27 6.65 19.09
CA ALA A 281 -2.48 7.80 19.51
C ALA A 281 -2.48 8.93 18.48
N ILE A 282 -2.45 8.64 17.17
CA ILE A 282 -2.64 9.63 16.12
C ILE A 282 -4.06 10.23 16.20
N ILE A 283 -5.10 9.39 16.21
CA ILE A 283 -6.51 9.82 16.26
C ILE A 283 -6.74 10.73 17.47
N LYS A 284 -6.19 10.39 18.64
CA LYS A 284 -6.27 11.19 19.87
C LYS A 284 -5.80 12.64 19.66
N LEU A 285 -4.73 12.85 18.88
CA LEU A 285 -4.12 14.16 18.60
C LEU A 285 -4.75 14.92 17.42
N VAL A 286 -5.49 14.24 16.54
CA VAL A 286 -6.27 14.92 15.47
C VAL A 286 -7.43 15.71 16.08
N LYS A 287 -7.58 16.98 15.70
CA LYS A 287 -8.54 17.93 16.26
C LYS A 287 -9.97 17.64 15.79
N ASP A 288 -10.18 17.50 14.48
CA ASP A 288 -11.48 17.13 13.92
C ASP A 288 -11.63 15.60 13.87
N LYS A 289 -12.20 15.04 14.94
CA LYS A 289 -12.52 13.61 15.03
C LYS A 289 -13.52 13.13 13.98
N SER A 290 -14.31 14.03 13.36
CA SER A 290 -15.26 13.65 12.30
C SER A 290 -14.58 13.46 10.93
N ARG A 291 -13.32 13.91 10.80
CA ARG A 291 -12.51 13.85 9.57
C ARG A 291 -11.32 12.88 9.67
N VAL A 292 -11.26 12.03 10.69
CA VAL A 292 -10.30 10.92 10.77
C VAL A 292 -11.02 9.58 10.84
N GLY A 293 -10.40 8.55 10.29
CA GLY A 293 -10.89 7.17 10.39
C GLY A 293 -9.76 6.17 10.13
N VAL A 294 -10.13 4.89 10.00
CA VAL A 294 -9.18 3.77 9.86
C VAL A 294 -9.59 2.84 8.74
N CYS A 295 -8.61 2.37 7.96
CA CYS A 295 -8.74 1.22 7.08
C CYS A 295 -8.04 0.02 7.74
N LEU A 296 -8.74 -1.09 7.86
CA LEU A 296 -8.17 -2.34 8.36
C LEU A 296 -7.79 -3.21 7.15
N ASP A 297 -6.50 -3.35 6.89
CA ASP A 297 -5.99 -4.31 5.92
C ASP A 297 -5.79 -5.68 6.60
N THR A 298 -6.46 -6.71 6.07
CA THR A 298 -6.45 -8.05 6.67
C THR A 298 -5.08 -8.74 6.61
N CYS A 299 -4.29 -8.50 5.56
CA CYS A 299 -2.93 -9.03 5.44
C CYS A 299 -1.96 -8.31 6.39
N HIS A 300 -2.09 -7.00 6.55
CA HIS A 300 -1.28 -6.16 7.41
C HIS A 300 -1.48 -6.49 8.88
N VAL A 301 -2.72 -6.53 9.37
CA VAL A 301 -2.95 -6.88 10.79
C VAL A 301 -2.49 -8.32 11.07
N PHE A 302 -2.67 -9.25 10.13
CA PHE A 302 -2.17 -10.62 10.25
C PHE A 302 -0.63 -10.69 10.28
N ALA A 303 0.05 -10.01 9.36
CA ALA A 303 1.51 -9.91 9.34
C ALA A 303 2.08 -9.23 10.60
N ALA A 304 1.33 -8.30 11.20
CA ALA A 304 1.66 -7.63 12.46
C ALA A 304 1.40 -8.49 13.72
N GLY A 305 0.54 -9.53 13.63
CA GLY A 305 0.29 -10.49 14.71
C GLY A 305 -1.16 -10.60 15.21
N TYR A 306 -2.10 -9.92 14.56
CA TYR A 306 -3.53 -9.99 14.89
C TYR A 306 -4.19 -11.09 14.04
N ASP A 307 -4.54 -12.21 14.67
CA ASP A 307 -5.08 -13.38 13.96
C ASP A 307 -6.58 -13.20 13.64
N LEU A 308 -7.00 -13.65 12.46
CA LEU A 308 -8.36 -13.54 11.92
C LEU A 308 -8.93 -14.90 11.47
N ARG A 309 -8.15 -15.98 11.55
CA ARG A 309 -8.42 -17.24 10.85
C ARG A 309 -9.64 -18.00 11.38
N THR A 310 -9.74 -18.12 12.70
CA THR A 310 -10.89 -18.77 13.37
C THR A 310 -11.88 -17.72 13.89
N PRO A 311 -13.17 -18.06 14.10
CA PRO A 311 -14.16 -17.12 14.63
C PRO A 311 -13.75 -16.49 15.97
N GLU A 312 -13.07 -17.24 16.85
CA GLU A 312 -12.61 -16.74 18.14
C GLU A 312 -11.37 -15.84 17.99
N ALA A 313 -10.49 -16.14 17.03
CA ALA A 313 -9.35 -15.27 16.70
C ALA A 313 -9.82 -13.93 16.14
N TYR A 314 -10.71 -13.99 15.14
CA TYR A 314 -11.38 -12.84 14.55
C TYR A 314 -12.08 -11.99 15.62
N THR A 315 -12.89 -12.61 16.48
CA THR A 315 -13.59 -11.93 17.58
C THR A 315 -12.62 -11.26 18.55
N ARG A 316 -11.53 -11.93 18.96
CA ARG A 316 -10.50 -11.31 19.82
C ARG A 316 -9.84 -10.11 19.14
N THR A 317 -9.53 -10.20 17.86
CA THR A 317 -8.91 -9.11 17.08
C THR A 317 -9.85 -7.91 16.95
N MET A 318 -11.11 -8.12 16.56
CA MET A 318 -12.09 -7.03 16.41
C MET A 318 -12.47 -6.39 17.75
N ASN A 319 -12.58 -7.17 18.83
CA ASN A 319 -12.80 -6.62 20.17
C ASN A 319 -11.57 -5.86 20.70
N LYS A 320 -10.36 -6.21 20.27
CA LYS A 320 -9.15 -5.42 20.56
C LYS A 320 -9.10 -4.12 19.74
N PHE A 321 -9.51 -4.16 18.47
CA PHE A 321 -9.67 -2.95 17.64
C PHE A 321 -10.66 -1.98 18.28
N ASP A 322 -11.84 -2.46 18.66
CA ASP A 322 -12.88 -1.65 19.31
C ASP A 322 -12.38 -1.04 20.63
N LYS A 323 -11.68 -1.82 21.46
CA LYS A 323 -11.13 -1.36 22.73
C LYS A 323 -10.02 -0.32 22.59
N GLU A 324 -9.16 -0.43 21.58
CA GLU A 324 -7.97 0.42 21.43
C GLU A 324 -8.19 1.63 20.52
N ILE A 325 -9.02 1.50 19.48
CA ILE A 325 -9.33 2.54 18.47
C ILE A 325 -10.79 3.01 18.57
N GLY A 326 -11.73 2.06 18.70
CA GLY A 326 -13.17 2.30 18.56
C GLY A 326 -13.69 1.99 17.15
N LEU A 327 -14.71 1.12 17.03
CA LEU A 327 -15.31 0.75 15.74
C LEU A 327 -15.96 1.94 15.02
N GLU A 328 -16.30 3.02 15.72
CA GLU A 328 -16.82 4.25 15.11
C GLU A 328 -15.79 4.95 14.21
N TYR A 329 -14.49 4.67 14.36
CA TYR A 329 -13.44 5.18 13.46
C TYR A 329 -13.18 4.29 12.26
N LEU A 330 -13.64 3.03 12.23
CA LEU A 330 -13.47 2.17 11.05
C LEU A 330 -14.26 2.73 9.86
N LYS A 331 -13.62 2.86 8.69
CA LYS A 331 -14.23 3.43 7.47
C LYS A 331 -14.12 2.52 6.26
N ALA A 332 -13.19 1.56 6.28
CA ALA A 332 -12.95 0.66 5.16
C ALA A 332 -12.20 -0.61 5.60
N PHE A 333 -12.19 -1.59 4.70
CA PHE A 333 -11.25 -2.70 4.72
C PHE A 333 -10.45 -2.74 3.42
N HIS A 334 -9.17 -3.08 3.52
CA HIS A 334 -8.47 -3.74 2.43
C HIS A 334 -8.53 -5.24 2.68
N VAL A 335 -9.07 -6.00 1.73
CA VAL A 335 -9.41 -7.41 1.87
C VAL A 335 -8.36 -8.22 1.12
N ASN A 336 -7.28 -8.52 1.83
CA ASN A 336 -6.07 -9.16 1.30
C ASN A 336 -5.71 -10.40 2.12
N ASP A 337 -5.50 -11.53 1.45
CA ASP A 337 -4.87 -12.69 2.08
C ASP A 337 -3.34 -12.47 2.15
N SER A 338 -2.61 -13.19 2.99
CA SER A 338 -1.16 -13.01 3.17
C SER A 338 -0.36 -14.19 2.64
N LYS A 339 0.64 -13.92 1.80
CA LYS A 339 1.61 -14.95 1.38
C LYS A 339 2.59 -15.33 2.50
N ALA A 340 2.63 -14.58 3.59
CA ALA A 340 3.51 -14.80 4.73
C ALA A 340 2.70 -15.22 5.98
N PRO A 341 3.31 -15.95 6.93
CA PRO A 341 2.63 -16.36 8.15
C PRO A 341 2.32 -15.18 9.10
N LEU A 342 1.48 -15.45 10.10
CA LEU A 342 1.25 -14.60 11.27
C LEU A 342 2.60 -14.20 11.90
N PHE A 343 2.73 -12.94 12.38
CA PHE A 343 3.98 -12.36 12.90
C PHE A 343 5.18 -12.33 11.93
N SER A 344 4.96 -12.48 10.62
CA SER A 344 6.05 -12.39 9.63
C SER A 344 6.60 -10.97 9.45
N HIS A 345 5.83 -9.94 9.81
CA HIS A 345 6.09 -8.54 9.54
C HIS A 345 6.45 -8.27 8.06
N ARG A 346 5.66 -8.87 7.16
CA ARG A 346 5.75 -8.65 5.71
C ARG A 346 4.38 -8.36 5.10
N ASP A 347 4.24 -7.16 4.55
CA ASP A 347 3.36 -6.91 3.42
C ASP A 347 3.81 -7.80 2.26
N VAL A 348 2.92 -8.72 1.83
CA VAL A 348 3.02 -9.56 0.63
C VAL A 348 1.64 -10.19 0.36
N HIS A 349 0.73 -9.46 -0.31
CA HIS A 349 -0.65 -9.91 -0.55
C HIS A 349 -0.74 -11.21 -1.37
N ALA A 350 -1.68 -12.07 -1.00
CA ALA A 350 -2.13 -13.26 -1.72
C ALA A 350 -3.57 -13.08 -2.24
N ARG A 351 -4.02 -13.98 -3.11
CA ARG A 351 -5.43 -14.06 -3.54
C ARG A 351 -6.28 -14.67 -2.44
N ILE A 352 -7.56 -14.30 -2.36
CA ILE A 352 -8.51 -14.73 -1.32
C ILE A 352 -8.52 -16.26 -1.15
N GLY A 353 -8.31 -16.73 0.07
CA GLY A 353 -8.24 -18.15 0.44
C GLY A 353 -6.95 -18.88 0.07
N THR A 354 -6.04 -18.26 -0.69
CA THR A 354 -4.79 -18.90 -1.16
C THR A 354 -3.58 -18.66 -0.25
N GLY A 355 -3.67 -17.70 0.68
CA GLY A 355 -2.60 -17.36 1.61
C GLY A 355 -2.76 -18.05 2.97
N TYR A 356 -2.05 -17.51 3.97
CA TYR A 356 -2.01 -18.01 5.33
C TYR A 356 -3.23 -17.61 6.18
N LEU A 357 -4.10 -16.71 5.69
CA LEU A 357 -5.39 -16.43 6.32
C LEU A 357 -6.43 -17.50 5.95
N GLY A 358 -6.41 -18.01 4.71
CA GLY A 358 -7.35 -19.03 4.25
C GLY A 358 -8.78 -18.50 4.12
N LEU A 359 -9.70 -19.33 3.63
CA LEU A 359 -11.05 -18.88 3.27
C LEU A 359 -11.89 -18.47 4.49
N GLN A 360 -11.69 -19.15 5.63
CA GLN A 360 -12.47 -18.91 6.84
C GLN A 360 -12.27 -17.50 7.42
N ALA A 361 -11.08 -16.89 7.27
CA ALA A 361 -10.86 -15.50 7.69
C ALA A 361 -11.78 -14.51 6.94
N PHE A 362 -12.05 -14.78 5.66
CA PHE A 362 -12.93 -13.96 4.83
C PHE A 362 -14.40 -14.30 5.07
N HIS A 363 -14.73 -15.56 5.39
CA HIS A 363 -16.07 -15.93 5.85
C HIS A 363 -16.45 -15.18 7.14
N ASN A 364 -15.54 -15.14 8.13
CA ASN A 364 -15.72 -14.37 9.36
C ASN A 364 -16.02 -12.89 9.07
N LEU A 365 -15.29 -12.28 8.13
CA LEU A 365 -15.47 -10.89 7.73
C LEU A 365 -16.78 -10.63 6.97
N MET A 366 -17.12 -11.50 6.01
CA MET A 366 -18.31 -11.33 5.17
C MET A 366 -19.62 -11.54 5.94
N ASN A 367 -19.58 -12.26 7.06
CA ASN A 367 -20.76 -12.52 7.90
C ASN A 367 -20.87 -11.59 9.13
N ASP A 368 -19.94 -10.63 9.33
CA ASP A 368 -20.03 -9.66 10.43
C ASP A 368 -20.94 -8.47 10.05
N GLU A 369 -22.16 -8.47 10.57
CA GLU A 369 -23.16 -7.45 10.24
C GLU A 369 -22.75 -6.01 10.62
N ARG A 370 -21.74 -5.82 11.48
CA ARG A 370 -21.22 -4.50 11.88
C ARG A 370 -20.59 -3.73 10.72
N PHE A 371 -20.20 -4.43 9.64
CA PHE A 371 -19.41 -3.87 8.53
C PHE A 371 -20.19 -3.71 7.22
N HIS A 372 -21.52 -3.92 7.26
CA HIS A 372 -22.40 -3.57 6.17
C HIS A 372 -22.27 -2.09 5.76
N GLY A 373 -22.27 -1.82 4.47
CA GLY A 373 -22.10 -0.48 3.91
C GLY A 373 -20.67 0.08 3.95
N LEU A 374 -19.68 -0.59 4.57
CA LEU A 374 -18.28 -0.18 4.48
C LEU A 374 -17.65 -0.65 3.16
N PRO A 375 -16.83 0.17 2.48
CA PRO A 375 -16.04 -0.27 1.33
C PRO A 375 -14.99 -1.32 1.73
N MET A 376 -14.97 -2.40 0.96
CA MET A 376 -14.09 -3.56 1.07
C MET A 376 -13.33 -3.68 -0.26
N VAL A 377 -12.02 -3.46 -0.23
CA VAL A 377 -11.18 -3.30 -1.43
C VAL A 377 -10.15 -4.43 -1.52
N LEU A 378 -10.20 -5.21 -2.60
CA LEU A 378 -9.14 -6.14 -2.98
C LEU A 378 -7.91 -5.36 -3.49
N GLU A 379 -6.74 -5.63 -2.90
CA GLU A 379 -5.43 -5.29 -3.47
C GLU A 379 -4.64 -6.59 -3.76
N THR A 380 -5.38 -7.65 -4.06
CA THR A 380 -4.90 -9.00 -4.33
C THR A 380 -4.15 -9.06 -5.67
N PRO A 381 -3.15 -9.95 -5.83
CA PRO A 381 -2.39 -10.04 -7.09
C PRO A 381 -3.25 -10.48 -8.29
N SER A 382 -3.44 -9.57 -9.24
CA SER A 382 -4.14 -9.81 -10.52
C SER A 382 -3.23 -10.26 -11.68
N ASP A 383 -1.92 -10.47 -11.44
CA ASP A 383 -1.03 -11.08 -12.43
C ASP A 383 -1.33 -12.58 -12.62
N THR A 384 -1.52 -13.01 -13.86
CA THR A 384 -1.35 -14.41 -14.30
C THR A 384 -0.11 -14.54 -15.19
N LEU A 385 0.23 -15.77 -15.59
CA LEU A 385 1.26 -16.02 -16.61
C LEU A 385 0.60 -16.24 -17.98
N ASP A 386 1.17 -15.65 -19.02
CA ASP A 386 0.85 -15.96 -20.42
C ASP A 386 1.56 -17.25 -20.89
N ALA A 387 1.33 -17.65 -22.15
CA ALA A 387 1.88 -18.86 -22.72
C ALA A 387 3.43 -18.86 -22.82
N ASP A 388 4.06 -17.68 -22.79
CA ASP A 388 5.51 -17.50 -22.79
C ASP A 388 6.08 -17.44 -21.35
N GLY A 389 5.24 -17.64 -20.33
CA GLY A 389 5.63 -17.60 -18.92
C GLY A 389 5.83 -16.18 -18.37
N LYS A 390 5.38 -15.15 -19.09
CA LYS A 390 5.50 -13.74 -18.70
C LYS A 390 4.23 -13.29 -17.97
N LYS A 391 4.39 -12.35 -17.03
CA LYS A 391 3.27 -11.78 -16.27
C LYS A 391 2.38 -10.88 -17.13
N VAL A 392 1.07 -11.08 -17.01
CA VAL A 392 0.01 -10.26 -17.62
C VAL A 392 -1.16 -10.08 -16.64
N GLU A 393 -1.83 -8.92 -16.67
CA GLU A 393 -2.96 -8.58 -15.80
C GLU A 393 -4.24 -9.33 -16.24
N ASP A 394 -4.76 -10.26 -15.41
CA ASP A 394 -6.11 -10.81 -15.52
C ASP A 394 -7.06 -10.12 -14.52
N LYS A 395 -7.76 -9.09 -14.99
CA LYS A 395 -8.82 -8.41 -14.22
C LYS A 395 -9.99 -9.33 -13.86
N GLY A 396 -10.12 -10.48 -14.50
CA GLY A 396 -11.07 -11.53 -14.13
C GLY A 396 -10.74 -12.18 -12.79
N ILE A 397 -9.50 -12.07 -12.27
CA ILE A 397 -9.17 -12.52 -10.92
C ILE A 397 -10.05 -11.77 -9.90
N TRP A 398 -10.04 -10.44 -9.92
CA TRP A 398 -10.85 -9.63 -9.00
C TRP A 398 -12.36 -9.85 -9.19
N ALA A 399 -12.85 -10.00 -10.42
CA ALA A 399 -14.25 -10.32 -10.67
C ALA A 399 -14.66 -11.65 -9.99
N ARG A 400 -13.84 -12.69 -10.11
CA ARG A 400 -14.07 -13.99 -9.46
C ARG A 400 -13.88 -13.94 -7.94
N GLU A 401 -12.95 -13.14 -7.43
CA GLU A 401 -12.77 -12.93 -5.98
C GLU A 401 -13.93 -12.15 -5.34
N ILE A 402 -14.49 -11.16 -6.03
CA ILE A 402 -15.74 -10.48 -5.60
C ILE A 402 -16.86 -11.50 -5.50
N LYS A 403 -17.07 -12.34 -6.53
CA LYS A 403 -18.12 -13.38 -6.49
C LYS A 403 -17.90 -14.43 -5.41
N MET A 404 -16.65 -14.81 -5.17
CA MET A 404 -16.30 -15.71 -4.08
C MET A 404 -16.62 -15.09 -2.71
N LEU A 405 -16.25 -13.83 -2.47
CA LEU A 405 -16.60 -13.12 -1.22
C LEU A 405 -18.12 -12.99 -1.04
N GLU A 406 -18.86 -12.66 -2.10
CA GLU A 406 -20.32 -12.62 -2.08
C GLU A 406 -20.93 -13.99 -1.73
N SER A 407 -20.37 -15.10 -2.22
CA SER A 407 -20.86 -16.45 -1.91
C SER A 407 -20.58 -16.93 -0.48
N LEU A 408 -19.67 -16.30 0.27
CA LEU A 408 -19.41 -16.68 1.68
C LEU A 408 -20.51 -16.20 2.64
N VAL A 409 -21.39 -15.28 2.22
CA VAL A 409 -22.47 -14.74 3.06
C VAL A 409 -23.53 -15.82 3.29
N GLY A 410 -23.66 -16.30 4.53
CA GLY A 410 -24.58 -17.37 4.91
C GLY A 410 -24.14 -18.79 4.51
N MET A 411 -22.97 -18.97 3.91
CA MET A 411 -22.43 -20.29 3.58
C MET A 411 -22.06 -21.06 4.86
N ASP A 412 -22.39 -22.35 4.91
CA ASP A 412 -21.99 -23.21 6.02
C ASP A 412 -20.52 -23.65 5.86
N VAL A 413 -19.69 -23.35 6.87
CA VAL A 413 -18.27 -23.74 6.90
C VAL A 413 -18.06 -25.23 7.07
N ASP A 414 -19.08 -25.95 7.58
CA ASP A 414 -19.05 -27.40 7.69
C ASP A 414 -19.56 -28.13 6.44
N SER A 415 -20.03 -27.40 5.42
CA SER A 415 -20.47 -27.98 4.14
C SER A 415 -19.31 -28.53 3.30
N ASP A 416 -19.60 -29.57 2.50
CA ASP A 416 -18.64 -30.11 1.52
C ASP A 416 -18.24 -29.07 0.46
N GLU A 417 -19.12 -28.11 0.15
CA GLU A 417 -18.83 -27.01 -0.79
C GLU A 417 -17.74 -26.08 -0.24
N PHE A 418 -17.91 -25.57 0.99
CA PHE A 418 -16.90 -24.72 1.63
C PHE A 418 -15.57 -25.46 1.80
N LYS A 419 -15.62 -26.72 2.24
CA LYS A 419 -14.44 -27.56 2.46
C LYS A 419 -13.68 -27.85 1.16
N ALA A 420 -14.38 -28.14 0.06
CA ALA A 420 -13.76 -28.30 -1.25
C ALA A 420 -13.19 -26.98 -1.80
N LEU A 421 -13.87 -25.85 -1.55
CA LEU A 421 -13.44 -24.53 -1.98
C LEU A 421 -12.16 -24.08 -1.27
N ASP A 422 -12.09 -24.15 0.06
CA ASP A 422 -10.88 -23.81 0.83
C ASP A 422 -9.73 -24.76 0.47
N ALA A 423 -9.97 -26.08 0.40
CA ALA A 423 -8.93 -27.05 0.05
C ALA A 423 -8.30 -26.77 -1.33
N ARG A 424 -9.11 -26.39 -2.34
CA ARG A 424 -8.62 -25.99 -3.67
C ARG A 424 -7.77 -24.72 -3.59
N LEU A 425 -8.24 -23.68 -2.91
CA LEU A 425 -7.52 -22.40 -2.81
C LEU A 425 -6.21 -22.54 -2.02
N GLN A 426 -6.25 -23.32 -0.94
CA GLN A 426 -5.06 -23.71 -0.19
C GLN A 426 -4.07 -24.52 -1.04
N GLN A 427 -4.53 -25.39 -1.94
CA GLN A 427 -3.65 -26.07 -2.89
C GLN A 427 -3.03 -25.10 -3.91
N GLU A 428 -3.83 -24.22 -4.53
CA GLU A 428 -3.36 -23.24 -5.52
C GLU A 428 -2.26 -22.31 -4.98
N GLY A 429 -2.38 -21.87 -3.72
CA GLY A 429 -1.38 -21.01 -3.10
C GLY A 429 -0.16 -21.70 -2.51
N ALA A 430 -0.14 -23.04 -2.42
CA ALA A 430 0.79 -23.79 -1.56
C ALA A 430 2.27 -23.47 -1.85
N THR A 431 2.67 -23.48 -3.12
CA THR A 431 4.04 -23.18 -3.58
C THR A 431 4.49 -21.77 -3.21
N GLU A 432 3.57 -20.79 -3.23
CA GLU A 432 3.89 -19.40 -2.92
C GLU A 432 3.96 -19.17 -1.39
N ARG A 433 3.09 -19.83 -0.62
CA ARG A 433 3.17 -19.87 0.86
C ARG A 433 4.47 -20.52 1.32
N GLU A 434 4.86 -21.64 0.71
CA GLU A 434 6.16 -22.27 0.96
C GLU A 434 7.32 -21.30 0.64
N ARG A 435 7.37 -20.76 -0.59
CA ARG A 435 8.46 -19.89 -1.06
C ARG A 435 8.63 -18.62 -0.20
N ILE A 436 7.54 -18.02 0.27
CA ILE A 436 7.57 -16.81 1.10
C ILE A 436 7.81 -17.16 2.58
N GLY A 437 7.18 -18.21 3.10
CA GLY A 437 7.41 -18.72 4.45
C GLY A 437 8.88 -19.09 4.67
N ASP A 438 9.53 -19.71 3.68
CA ASP A 438 10.96 -20.04 3.75
C ASP A 438 11.87 -18.80 3.75
N GLN A 439 11.49 -17.73 3.05
CA GLN A 439 12.20 -16.44 3.16
C GLN A 439 12.07 -15.84 4.57
N VAL A 440 10.89 -15.95 5.19
CA VAL A 440 10.66 -15.50 6.59
C VAL A 440 11.53 -16.29 7.56
N LYS A 441 11.52 -17.64 7.48
CA LYS A 441 12.42 -18.51 8.28
C LYS A 441 13.89 -18.11 8.12
N ARG A 442 14.36 -17.97 6.87
CA ARG A 442 15.75 -17.60 6.54
C ARG A 442 16.12 -16.21 7.06
N LYS A 443 15.19 -15.24 7.06
CA LYS A 443 15.38 -13.92 7.67
C LYS A 443 15.47 -14.01 9.19
N ALA A 444 14.54 -14.70 9.86
CA ALA A 444 14.57 -14.88 11.31
C ALA A 444 15.90 -15.54 11.78
N ILE A 445 16.36 -16.58 11.08
CA ILE A 445 17.64 -17.26 11.35
C ILE A 445 18.86 -16.34 11.10
N LYS A 446 18.74 -15.33 10.23
CA LYS A 446 19.79 -14.32 10.00
C LYS A 446 19.79 -13.26 11.10
N ASP A 447 18.62 -12.76 11.46
CA ASP A 447 18.47 -11.62 12.37
C ASP A 447 18.68 -12.05 13.84
N ALA A 448 18.44 -13.33 14.17
CA ALA A 448 18.78 -13.94 15.46
C ALA A 448 20.28 -14.27 15.65
N LYS A 449 21.13 -14.14 14.62
CA LYS A 449 22.58 -14.38 14.77
C LYS A 449 23.24 -13.14 15.39
N PRO A 450 24.13 -13.31 16.38
CA PRO A 450 24.86 -12.19 16.96
C PRO A 450 25.66 -11.47 15.86
N LYS A 451 25.48 -10.15 15.77
CA LYS A 451 26.21 -9.30 14.82
C LYS A 451 27.70 -9.38 15.15
N LYS A 452 28.47 -10.14 14.37
CA LYS A 452 29.94 -10.17 14.49
C LYS A 452 30.46 -8.74 14.38
N ALA A 453 31.14 -8.26 15.42
CA ALA A 453 31.79 -6.96 15.40
C ALA A 453 32.74 -6.88 14.19
N THR A 454 32.53 -5.89 13.34
CA THR A 454 33.37 -5.68 12.16
C THR A 454 34.75 -5.22 12.65
N LYS A 455 35.82 -5.92 12.24
CA LYS A 455 37.21 -5.66 12.66
C LYS A 455 37.69 -4.21 12.48
N LYS A 456 36.98 -3.39 11.70
CA LYS A 456 37.25 -1.95 11.54
C LYS A 456 37.17 -1.17 12.87
N ALA A 457 36.41 -1.64 13.86
CA ALA A 457 36.37 -1.05 15.19
C ALA A 457 37.59 -1.37 16.08
N ILE A 458 38.47 -2.30 15.66
CA ILE A 458 39.66 -2.69 16.43
C ILE A 458 40.91 -1.97 15.92
N LYS A 459 41.05 -1.74 14.60
CA LYS A 459 42.26 -1.09 14.04
C LYS A 459 42.40 0.37 14.52
N ASN A 460 41.29 1.10 14.56
CA ASN A 460 41.17 2.46 15.13
C ASN A 460 41.40 2.56 16.66
N LYS A 461 41.81 1.48 17.35
CA LYS A 461 42.23 1.49 18.76
C LYS A 461 43.57 0.76 18.97
N VAL A 462 44.38 0.67 17.92
CA VAL A 462 45.79 0.22 17.94
C VAL A 462 46.65 1.28 17.26
N GLU A 463 46.16 1.87 16.17
CA GLU A 463 46.71 3.09 15.53
C GLU A 463 46.52 4.38 16.38
N SER A 464 46.54 4.25 17.71
CA SER A 464 46.43 5.35 18.69
C SER A 464 47.13 5.02 20.03
N GLU A 465 47.98 3.99 20.06
CA GLU A 465 48.74 3.54 21.24
C GLU A 465 50.23 3.28 20.87
N GLU A 466 50.72 3.83 19.74
CA GLU A 466 52.09 3.63 19.20
C GLU A 466 52.82 4.97 18.86
N ASP A 467 52.27 6.14 19.21
CA ASP A 467 52.75 7.48 18.80
C ASP A 467 53.24 8.37 19.99
N ASP A 468 53.51 7.80 21.17
CA ASP A 468 53.65 8.53 22.45
C ASP A 468 54.92 8.16 23.27
N ASP A 469 55.96 7.60 22.62
CA ASP A 469 57.25 7.20 23.25
C ASP A 469 58.46 7.39 22.28
N GLU A 470 59.04 8.59 22.20
CA GLU A 470 60.48 8.82 21.88
C GLU A 470 60.89 10.28 22.25
N GLU A 471 61.97 10.43 23.04
CA GLU A 471 62.57 11.71 23.52
C GLU A 471 64.07 11.78 23.21
#